data_AF-A0A8B5XCJ9-F1
#
_entry.id   AF-A0A8B5XCJ9-F1
#
_cell.length_a   1.000
_cell.length_b   1.000
_cell.length_c   1.000
_cell.angle_alpha   90.00
_cell.angle_beta   90.00
_cell.angle_gamma   90.00
#
_symmetry.space_group_name_H-M   'P 1'
#
loop_
_entity.id
_entity.type
_entity.pdbx_description
1 polymer ?
#
loop_
_entity_poly.entity_id
_entity_poly.type
_entity_poly.pdbx_seq_one_letter_code
_entity_poly.pdbx_strand_id
1 'polypeptide(L)'
;MVDTDQVTREHVSRIYADLSRPDAFPEQANEVQIEETHISIVFLVGDTVYKVKRPVDFGFLDFSTLEKRKFYGEEEVRLNARLTHNVYYGVVPITEDDGRYRIEGSGPVREWAVKMRRLPDDGVLAELVKQGKADEHVLNRVVERLVAFYPKADTGEGVDEWGTAEAVGFNIQENVDQSKPYLNKFIAPIQLDLIDKASKEFLTSQAELMQNRVDTGKIRDGHGDLHLKHIIIEGPRPEQMQIIDGVEFNPRIRCGDIAMDVAFLAMDLDFQRRPDLANHFIARLTERMGDKDLPRLVQFYKAYRAHVRAKVACFMSENIAPEMEEFVAIRSEIQRYIDLATAYLVKPERPTVVIVGGLSGTGKSVLARRIARTLEAEWLSSDRIRKEITGHDAHERLTDKYGSGIYSPEISQETYDTMISRAVSAASKGSSVVLDATFLDKEWRTRARDAFKVVDADLQFVECWCPPEVVAERLEQRASDDTEASDASASIYEEQRERYGDQMAEVQNLAHIVVDTNRSDAEAFNDALKVLNLVPRQ
;
A
#
# COMPACT_ATOMS: atom_id res chain seq x y z
N MET A 1 -20.96 5.20 -39.07
CA MET A 1 -20.37 4.28 -38.08
C MET A 1 -20.72 4.87 -36.74
N VAL A 2 -21.55 4.18 -35.95
CA VAL A 2 -21.85 4.62 -34.60
C VAL A 2 -20.57 4.46 -33.81
N ASP A 3 -20.16 5.50 -33.08
CA ASP A 3 -18.97 5.47 -32.24
C ASP A 3 -19.18 4.41 -31.15
N THR A 4 -18.42 3.31 -31.20
CA THR A 4 -18.54 2.19 -30.27
C THR A 4 -18.38 2.65 -28.82
N ASP A 5 -17.58 3.69 -28.57
CA ASP A 5 -17.40 4.28 -27.25
C ASP A 5 -18.67 5.02 -26.78
N GLN A 6 -19.36 5.69 -27.70
CA GLN A 6 -20.61 6.38 -27.40
C GLN A 6 -21.72 5.38 -27.03
N VAL A 7 -21.88 4.30 -27.80
CA VAL A 7 -22.88 3.24 -27.51
C VAL A 7 -22.61 2.61 -26.15
N THR A 8 -21.34 2.37 -25.84
CA THR A 8 -20.91 1.78 -24.58
C THR A 8 -21.23 2.70 -23.39
N ARG A 9 -20.95 4.00 -23.53
CA ARG A 9 -21.30 5.00 -22.50
C ARG A 9 -22.81 5.15 -22.34
N GLU A 10 -23.57 5.15 -23.43
CA GLU A 10 -25.03 5.19 -23.39
C GLU A 10 -25.62 3.95 -22.69
N HIS A 11 -25.11 2.76 -23.00
CA HIS A 11 -25.52 1.51 -22.33
C HIS A 11 -25.26 1.54 -20.82
N VAL A 12 -24.05 1.94 -20.42
CA VAL A 12 -23.69 2.08 -18.99
C VAL A 12 -24.55 3.14 -18.31
N SER A 13 -24.77 4.29 -18.95
CA SER A 13 -25.66 5.34 -18.44
C SER A 13 -27.09 4.85 -18.23
N ARG A 14 -27.62 4.04 -19.15
CA ARG A 14 -28.93 3.39 -18.97
C ARG A 14 -28.95 2.42 -17.79
N ILE A 15 -27.91 1.61 -17.62
CA ILE A 15 -27.77 0.73 -16.45
C ILE A 15 -27.88 1.54 -15.14
N TYR A 16 -27.14 2.65 -15.01
CA TYR A 16 -27.28 3.52 -13.85
C TYR A 16 -28.69 4.07 -13.71
N ALA A 17 -29.20 4.75 -14.75
CA ALA A 17 -30.47 5.46 -14.66
C ALA A 17 -31.64 4.53 -14.31
N ASP A 18 -31.68 3.34 -14.90
CA ASP A 18 -32.78 2.40 -14.70
C ASP A 18 -32.62 1.56 -13.42
N LEU A 19 -31.41 1.09 -13.10
CA LEU A 19 -31.16 0.26 -11.92
C LEU A 19 -30.87 1.08 -10.65
N SER A 20 -30.90 2.40 -10.70
CA SER A 20 -30.97 3.24 -9.48
C SER A 20 -32.37 3.22 -8.85
N ARG A 21 -33.38 2.72 -9.56
CA ARG A 21 -34.76 2.72 -9.07
C ARG A 21 -35.06 1.42 -8.31
N PRO A 22 -35.68 1.49 -7.12
CA PRO A 22 -35.98 0.27 -6.37
C PRO A 22 -36.99 -0.67 -7.05
N ASP A 23 -37.86 -0.15 -7.91
CA ASP A 23 -38.81 -0.95 -8.69
C ASP A 23 -38.16 -1.76 -9.83
N ALA A 24 -36.87 -1.53 -10.11
CA ALA A 24 -36.09 -2.32 -11.06
C ALA A 24 -35.69 -3.71 -10.51
N PHE A 25 -35.88 -3.95 -9.21
CA PHE A 25 -35.45 -5.18 -8.53
C PHE A 25 -36.63 -6.00 -7.99
N PRO A 26 -36.54 -7.35 -7.99
CA PRO A 26 -37.56 -8.23 -7.41
C PRO A 26 -37.86 -7.97 -5.93
N GLU A 27 -36.86 -7.58 -5.15
CA GLU A 27 -36.92 -7.41 -3.69
C GLU A 27 -37.73 -6.17 -3.27
N GLN A 28 -38.00 -5.24 -4.19
CA GLN A 28 -38.74 -3.98 -3.94
C GLN A 28 -38.24 -3.23 -2.69
N ALA A 29 -36.92 -3.05 -2.57
CA ALA A 29 -36.32 -2.31 -1.46
C ALA A 29 -36.78 -0.84 -1.44
N ASN A 30 -36.51 -0.13 -0.34
CA ASN A 30 -36.82 1.30 -0.24
C ASN A 30 -35.78 2.17 -0.98
N GLU A 31 -34.53 1.71 -1.05
CA GLU A 31 -33.41 2.40 -1.65
C GLU A 31 -32.46 1.42 -2.34
N VAL A 32 -31.65 1.97 -3.24
CA VAL A 32 -30.57 1.26 -3.93
C VAL A 32 -29.30 2.06 -3.69
N GLN A 33 -28.33 1.46 -3.00
CA GLN A 33 -26.99 2.04 -2.86
C GLN A 33 -26.13 1.54 -4.01
N ILE A 34 -25.30 2.42 -4.57
CA ILE A 34 -24.46 2.09 -5.73
C ILE A 34 -23.01 2.29 -5.35
N GLU A 35 -22.22 1.24 -5.55
CA GLU A 35 -20.76 1.28 -5.42
C GLU A 35 -20.11 0.99 -6.76
N GLU A 36 -18.92 1.56 -6.97
CA GLU A 36 -18.22 1.48 -8.25
C GLU A 36 -16.81 0.95 -8.09
N THR A 37 -16.43 0.10 -9.04
CA THR A 37 -15.04 -0.29 -9.26
C THR A 37 -14.67 0.01 -10.72
N HIS A 38 -13.38 -0.12 -11.04
CA HIS A 38 -12.87 0.06 -12.40
C HIS A 38 -13.47 -0.91 -13.41
N ILE A 39 -13.95 -2.08 -12.97
CA ILE A 39 -14.46 -3.15 -13.84
C ILE A 39 -15.92 -3.53 -13.56
N SER A 40 -16.58 -2.94 -12.56
CA SER A 40 -17.95 -3.31 -12.19
C SER A 40 -18.73 -2.17 -11.51
N ILE A 41 -20.05 -2.26 -11.59
CA ILE A 41 -21.04 -1.43 -10.87
C ILE A 41 -21.78 -2.37 -9.92
N VAL A 42 -21.90 -2.00 -8.65
CA VAL A 42 -22.48 -2.85 -7.60
C VAL A 42 -23.73 -2.15 -7.05
N PHE A 43 -24.88 -2.81 -7.15
CA PHE A 43 -26.15 -2.32 -6.61
C PHE A 43 -26.48 -3.10 -5.33
N LEU A 44 -26.54 -2.41 -4.20
CA LEU A 44 -26.92 -2.95 -2.90
C LEU A 44 -28.41 -2.68 -2.66
N VAL A 45 -29.21 -3.74 -2.57
CA VAL A 45 -30.68 -3.71 -2.53
C VAL A 45 -31.15 -4.55 -1.35
N GLY A 46 -31.33 -3.90 -0.19
CA GLY A 46 -31.60 -4.61 1.08
C GLY A 46 -30.48 -5.61 1.40
N ASP A 47 -30.85 -6.89 1.51
CA ASP A 47 -29.94 -8.01 1.80
C ASP A 47 -29.32 -8.65 0.53
N THR A 48 -29.55 -8.07 -0.65
CA THR A 48 -29.08 -8.61 -1.94
C THR A 48 -28.17 -7.61 -2.65
N VAL A 49 -27.17 -8.13 -3.36
CA VAL A 49 -26.21 -7.38 -4.15
C VAL A 49 -26.25 -7.87 -5.59
N TYR A 50 -26.24 -6.92 -6.52
CA TYR A 50 -26.14 -7.17 -7.96
C TYR A 50 -24.89 -6.51 -8.51
N LYS A 51 -23.92 -7.31 -8.95
CA LYS A 51 -22.67 -6.83 -9.53
C LYS A 51 -22.71 -6.96 -11.05
N VAL A 52 -22.65 -5.83 -11.74
CA VAL A 52 -22.68 -5.73 -13.20
C VAL A 52 -21.29 -5.40 -13.70
N LYS A 53 -20.74 -6.22 -14.59
CA LYS A 53 -19.41 -5.98 -15.17
C LYS A 53 -19.46 -4.85 -16.20
N ARG A 54 -18.45 -3.97 -16.21
CA ARG A 54 -18.36 -2.89 -17.19
C ARG A 54 -17.90 -3.45 -18.55
N PRO A 55 -18.41 -2.91 -19.67
CA PRO A 55 -17.97 -3.26 -21.02
C PRO A 55 -16.59 -2.68 -21.36
N VAL A 56 -15.52 -3.22 -20.76
CA VAL A 56 -14.14 -2.73 -20.90
C VAL A 56 -13.18 -3.82 -21.37
N ASP A 57 -12.08 -3.43 -22.00
CA ASP A 57 -10.95 -4.29 -22.34
C ASP A 57 -9.64 -3.57 -21.92
N PHE A 58 -8.93 -4.16 -20.95
CA PHE A 58 -7.66 -3.65 -20.43
C PHE A 58 -6.46 -4.50 -20.89
N GLY A 59 -6.66 -5.42 -21.83
CA GLY A 59 -5.65 -6.36 -22.33
C GLY A 59 -5.39 -7.55 -21.41
N PHE A 60 -5.45 -7.36 -20.09
CA PHE A 60 -5.38 -8.46 -19.10
C PHE A 60 -6.76 -8.97 -18.65
N LEU A 61 -7.83 -8.26 -19.04
CA LEU A 61 -9.23 -8.54 -18.75
C LEU A 61 -10.06 -7.99 -19.92
N ASP A 62 -11.03 -8.77 -20.40
CA ASP A 62 -11.88 -8.41 -21.52
C ASP A 62 -13.35 -8.76 -21.25
N PHE A 63 -14.12 -7.71 -20.97
CA PHE A 63 -15.57 -7.72 -20.73
C PHE A 63 -16.33 -7.00 -21.86
N SER A 64 -15.70 -6.83 -23.03
CA SER A 64 -16.23 -6.02 -24.14
C SER A 64 -17.60 -6.47 -24.65
N THR A 65 -17.87 -7.78 -24.69
CA THR A 65 -19.13 -8.34 -25.20
C THR A 65 -20.04 -8.85 -24.08
N LEU A 66 -21.34 -8.89 -24.36
CA LEU A 66 -22.35 -9.40 -23.43
C LEU A 66 -22.08 -10.87 -23.03
N GLU A 67 -21.63 -11.68 -23.99
CA GLU A 67 -21.29 -13.10 -23.78
C GLU A 67 -20.09 -13.24 -22.83
N LYS A 68 -19.06 -12.40 -22.99
CA LYS A 68 -17.90 -12.38 -22.08
C LYS A 68 -18.31 -11.97 -20.68
N ARG A 69 -19.17 -10.96 -20.53
CA ARG A 69 -19.67 -10.55 -19.20
C ARG A 69 -20.50 -11.63 -18.53
N LYS A 70 -21.32 -12.37 -19.28
CA LYS A 70 -22.02 -13.55 -18.76
C LYS A 70 -21.04 -14.61 -18.30
N PHE A 71 -20.10 -15.00 -19.17
CA PHE A 71 -19.11 -16.03 -18.88
C PHE A 71 -18.28 -15.71 -17.64
N TYR A 72 -17.75 -14.49 -17.52
CA TYR A 72 -16.98 -14.10 -16.34
C TYR A 72 -17.85 -13.89 -15.10
N GLY A 73 -19.14 -13.57 -15.24
CA GLY A 73 -20.08 -13.65 -14.11
C GLY A 73 -20.24 -15.08 -13.61
N GLU A 74 -20.33 -16.06 -14.51
CA GLU A 74 -20.43 -17.48 -14.17
C GLU A 74 -19.12 -17.97 -13.53
N GLU A 75 -17.97 -17.54 -14.03
CA GLU A 75 -16.65 -17.84 -13.44
C GLU A 75 -16.47 -17.21 -12.06
N GLU A 76 -16.94 -15.97 -11.84
CA GLU A 76 -16.92 -15.33 -10.53
C GLU A 76 -17.70 -16.17 -9.51
N VAL A 77 -18.91 -16.61 -9.86
CA VAL A 77 -19.72 -17.50 -9.01
C VAL A 77 -18.99 -18.82 -8.74
N ARG A 78 -18.47 -19.47 -9.79
CA ARG A 78 -17.79 -20.77 -9.69
C ARG A 78 -16.55 -20.70 -8.79
N LEU A 79 -15.70 -19.71 -8.99
CA LEU A 79 -14.40 -19.59 -8.31
C LEU A 79 -14.56 -19.14 -6.86
N ASN A 80 -15.48 -18.20 -6.59
CA ASN A 80 -15.69 -17.71 -5.23
C ASN A 80 -16.53 -18.68 -4.39
N ALA A 81 -17.35 -19.55 -4.99
CA ALA A 81 -18.03 -20.64 -4.27
C ALA A 81 -17.06 -21.62 -3.58
N ARG A 82 -15.78 -21.68 -3.98
CA ARG A 82 -14.76 -22.52 -3.33
C ARG A 82 -14.44 -22.06 -1.90
N LEU A 83 -14.56 -20.76 -1.65
CA LEU A 83 -14.20 -20.12 -0.39
C LEU A 83 -15.38 -19.42 0.33
N THR A 84 -16.59 -19.48 -0.24
CA THR A 84 -17.81 -18.95 0.37
C THR A 84 -18.85 -20.03 0.67
N HIS A 85 -19.85 -19.67 1.48
CA HIS A 85 -21.02 -20.48 1.77
C HIS A 85 -22.28 -19.62 1.78
N ASN A 86 -23.28 -19.96 0.94
CA ASN A 86 -24.53 -19.22 0.78
C ASN A 86 -24.34 -17.72 0.51
N VAL A 87 -23.36 -17.38 -0.33
CA VAL A 87 -23.10 -15.99 -0.77
C VAL A 87 -23.61 -15.76 -2.18
N TYR A 88 -23.17 -16.55 -3.15
CA TYR A 88 -23.54 -16.37 -4.55
C TYR A 88 -24.83 -17.13 -4.89
N TYR A 89 -25.81 -16.43 -5.48
CA TYR A 89 -27.07 -17.01 -5.95
C TYR A 89 -27.04 -17.37 -7.45
N GLY A 90 -26.09 -16.80 -8.20
CA GLY A 90 -25.87 -17.11 -9.61
C GLY A 90 -25.76 -15.85 -10.48
N VAL A 91 -25.83 -16.05 -11.79
CA VAL A 91 -25.89 -14.96 -12.77
C VAL A 91 -27.32 -14.79 -13.24
N VAL A 92 -27.84 -13.56 -13.15
CA VAL A 92 -29.22 -13.21 -13.50
C VAL A 92 -29.27 -12.22 -14.66
N PRO A 93 -30.31 -12.28 -15.51
CA PRO A 93 -30.45 -11.36 -16.63
C PRO A 93 -30.91 -9.99 -16.15
N ILE A 94 -30.40 -8.96 -16.81
CA ILE A 94 -31.01 -7.62 -16.85
C ILE A 94 -31.75 -7.54 -18.18
N THR A 95 -33.08 -7.40 -18.12
CA THR A 95 -33.95 -7.35 -19.29
C THR A 95 -34.46 -5.95 -19.55
N GLU A 96 -34.87 -5.69 -20.79
CA GLU A 96 -35.57 -4.44 -21.15
C GLU A 96 -37.09 -4.67 -21.21
N ASP A 97 -37.78 -4.19 -20.18
CA ASP A 97 -39.23 -4.31 -20.02
C ASP A 97 -39.84 -2.91 -20.23
N ASP A 98 -40.73 -2.75 -21.22
CA ASP A 98 -41.35 -1.46 -21.58
C ASP A 98 -40.35 -0.30 -21.74
N GLY A 99 -39.17 -0.60 -22.30
CA GLY A 99 -38.10 0.37 -22.57
C GLY A 99 -37.22 0.71 -21.36
N ARG A 100 -37.39 0.02 -20.22
CA ARG A 100 -36.61 0.22 -18.99
C ARG A 100 -35.88 -1.06 -18.59
N TYR A 101 -34.68 -0.93 -18.03
CA TYR A 101 -33.97 -2.09 -17.51
C TYR A 101 -34.54 -2.56 -16.16
N ARG A 102 -34.68 -3.88 -16.04
CA ARG A 102 -35.13 -4.57 -14.82
C ARG A 102 -34.28 -5.82 -14.60
N ILE A 103 -33.98 -6.11 -13.33
CA ILE A 103 -33.37 -7.37 -12.92
C ILE A 103 -34.43 -8.47 -12.99
N GLU A 104 -34.10 -9.60 -13.61
CA GLU A 104 -34.96 -10.79 -13.69
C GLU A 104 -36.35 -10.51 -14.29
N GLY A 105 -36.45 -9.52 -15.20
CA GLY A 105 -37.68 -9.20 -15.91
C GLY A 105 -38.00 -10.17 -17.05
N SER A 106 -38.99 -9.80 -17.88
CA SER A 106 -39.58 -10.70 -18.89
C SER A 106 -39.23 -10.37 -20.34
N GLY A 107 -38.60 -9.22 -20.58
CA GLY A 107 -38.18 -8.74 -21.88
C GLY A 107 -36.85 -9.34 -22.38
N PRO A 108 -36.31 -8.82 -23.50
CA PRO A 108 -35.03 -9.27 -24.03
C PRO A 108 -33.88 -8.94 -23.07
N VAL A 109 -32.94 -9.87 -22.92
CA VAL A 109 -31.72 -9.69 -22.12
C VAL A 109 -30.83 -8.62 -22.76
N ARG A 110 -30.42 -7.64 -21.97
CA ARG A 110 -29.52 -6.55 -22.37
C ARG A 110 -28.20 -6.56 -21.60
N GLU A 111 -28.19 -7.12 -20.40
CA GLU A 111 -26.99 -7.23 -19.57
C GLU A 111 -27.12 -8.42 -18.61
N TRP A 112 -26.03 -8.78 -17.93
CA TRP A 112 -26.00 -9.78 -16.85
C TRP A 112 -25.49 -9.19 -15.55
N ALA A 113 -26.01 -9.68 -14.42
CA ALA A 113 -25.54 -9.36 -13.09
C ALA A 113 -25.21 -10.62 -12.31
N VAL A 114 -24.14 -10.61 -11.52
CA VAL A 114 -23.92 -11.59 -10.47
C VAL A 114 -24.82 -11.21 -9.30
N LYS A 115 -25.73 -12.12 -8.90
CA LYS A 115 -26.63 -11.95 -7.76
C LYS A 115 -26.01 -12.64 -6.55
N MET A 116 -25.84 -11.92 -5.45
CA MET A 116 -25.26 -12.45 -4.22
C MET A 116 -25.92 -11.84 -2.97
N ARG A 117 -25.74 -12.51 -1.83
CA ARG A 117 -26.14 -12.00 -0.52
C ARG A 117 -25.24 -10.82 -0.12
N ARG A 118 -25.84 -9.79 0.46
CA ARG A 118 -25.09 -8.70 1.09
C ARG A 118 -24.35 -9.23 2.32
N LEU A 119 -23.06 -8.95 2.37
CA LEU A 119 -22.20 -9.29 3.50
C LEU A 119 -22.10 -8.11 4.46
N PRO A 120 -21.89 -8.36 5.77
CA PRO A 120 -21.82 -7.29 6.77
C PRO A 120 -20.53 -6.47 6.64
N ASP A 121 -20.66 -5.15 6.46
CA ASP A 121 -19.52 -4.23 6.29
C ASP A 121 -18.63 -4.17 7.55
N ASP A 122 -19.21 -4.31 8.74
CA ASP A 122 -18.49 -4.34 10.02
C ASP A 122 -17.72 -5.65 10.27
N GLY A 123 -18.01 -6.69 9.47
CA GLY A 123 -17.31 -7.97 9.47
C GLY A 123 -16.07 -8.01 8.57
N VAL A 124 -15.83 -6.98 7.75
CA VAL A 124 -14.67 -6.94 6.84
C VAL A 124 -13.37 -6.90 7.65
N LEU A 125 -12.45 -7.83 7.38
CA LEU A 125 -11.21 -7.98 8.15
C LEU A 125 -10.34 -6.71 8.12
N ALA A 126 -10.34 -5.97 7.01
CA ALA A 126 -9.69 -4.66 6.92
C ALA A 126 -10.21 -3.67 7.96
N GLU A 127 -11.53 -3.62 8.18
CA GLU A 127 -12.14 -2.73 9.17
C GLU A 127 -11.88 -3.22 10.61
N LEU A 128 -11.93 -4.54 10.84
CA LEU A 128 -11.56 -5.12 12.14
C LEU A 128 -10.09 -4.83 12.51
N VAL A 129 -9.17 -4.88 11.55
CA VAL A 129 -7.76 -4.50 11.75
C VAL A 129 -7.65 -3.02 12.11
N LYS A 130 -8.33 -2.14 11.35
CA LYS A 130 -8.34 -0.69 11.60
C LYS A 130 -8.89 -0.33 12.98
N GLN A 131 -9.92 -1.04 13.44
CA GLN A 131 -10.53 -0.86 14.75
C GLN A 131 -9.75 -1.54 15.90
N GLY A 132 -8.66 -2.25 15.63
CA GLY A 132 -7.91 -3.01 16.63
C GLY A 132 -8.66 -4.23 17.18
N LYS A 133 -9.70 -4.70 16.48
CA LYS A 133 -10.53 -5.87 16.84
C LYS A 133 -10.05 -7.18 16.22
N ALA A 134 -9.12 -7.12 15.27
CA ALA A 134 -8.45 -8.31 14.73
C ALA A 134 -7.26 -8.72 15.60
N ASP A 135 -7.26 -9.99 16.02
CA ASP A 135 -6.24 -10.62 16.85
C ASP A 135 -5.75 -11.94 16.23
N GLU A 136 -4.81 -12.60 16.91
CA GLU A 136 -4.27 -13.90 16.50
C GLU A 136 -5.34 -14.99 16.37
N HIS A 137 -6.43 -14.93 17.15
CA HIS A 137 -7.52 -15.91 17.07
C HIS A 137 -8.34 -15.74 15.79
N VAL A 138 -8.60 -14.50 15.36
CA VAL A 138 -9.21 -14.21 14.05
C VAL A 138 -8.33 -14.78 12.93
N LEU A 139 -7.02 -14.51 12.95
CA LEU A 139 -6.10 -14.98 11.91
C LEU A 139 -5.93 -16.51 11.91
N ASN A 140 -5.97 -17.17 13.06
CA ASN A 140 -5.94 -18.64 13.14
C ASN A 140 -7.13 -19.27 12.39
N ARG A 141 -8.32 -18.66 12.44
CA ARG A 141 -9.49 -19.14 11.70
C ARG A 141 -9.35 -18.92 10.19
N VAL A 142 -8.75 -17.81 9.78
CA VAL A 142 -8.38 -17.58 8.36
C VAL A 142 -7.40 -18.67 7.88
N VAL A 143 -6.37 -18.96 8.67
CA VAL A 143 -5.42 -20.07 8.40
C VAL A 143 -6.16 -21.39 8.22
N GLU A 144 -7.09 -21.72 9.12
CA GLU A 144 -7.87 -22.97 9.01
C GLU A 144 -8.69 -23.04 7.72
N ARG A 145 -9.30 -21.92 7.31
CA ARG A 145 -10.05 -21.85 6.05
C ARG A 145 -9.16 -22.08 4.83
N LEU A 146 -7.97 -21.48 4.82
CA LEU A 146 -7.02 -21.59 3.71
C LEU A 146 -6.33 -22.96 3.65
N VAL A 147 -5.95 -23.53 4.81
CA VAL A 147 -5.37 -24.88 4.91
C VAL A 147 -6.36 -25.95 4.43
N ALA A 148 -7.66 -25.74 4.64
CA ALA A 148 -8.70 -26.62 4.10
C ALA A 148 -8.96 -26.44 2.59
N PHE A 149 -8.58 -25.28 2.04
CA PHE A 149 -8.80 -24.91 0.64
C PHE A 149 -7.68 -25.39 -0.28
N TYR A 150 -6.42 -25.03 -0.01
CA TYR A 150 -5.31 -25.28 -0.95
C TYR A 150 -5.13 -26.74 -1.39
N PRO A 151 -5.27 -27.76 -0.52
CA PRO A 151 -5.17 -29.15 -0.96
C PRO A 151 -6.24 -29.59 -1.96
N LYS A 152 -7.39 -28.89 -2.00
CA LYS A 152 -8.51 -29.14 -2.90
C LYS A 152 -8.49 -28.26 -4.15
N ALA A 153 -7.66 -27.22 -4.17
CA ALA A 153 -7.51 -26.35 -5.32
C ALA A 153 -6.75 -27.08 -6.44
N ASP A 154 -7.15 -26.82 -7.69
CA ASP A 154 -6.58 -27.46 -8.88
C ASP A 154 -5.06 -27.17 -9.00
N THR A 155 -4.32 -28.11 -9.59
CA THR A 155 -2.86 -28.10 -9.81
C THR A 155 -2.55 -28.99 -11.02
N GLY A 156 -1.39 -28.84 -11.65
CA GLY A 156 -1.03 -29.58 -12.87
C GLY A 156 -1.13 -28.72 -14.14
N GLU A 157 -1.38 -29.38 -15.27
CA GLU A 157 -1.47 -28.74 -16.60
C GLU A 157 -2.51 -27.59 -16.61
N GLY A 158 -2.11 -26.43 -17.15
CA GLY A 158 -2.92 -25.20 -17.17
C GLY A 158 -2.87 -24.37 -15.88
N VAL A 159 -2.25 -24.88 -14.81
CA VAL A 159 -2.04 -24.18 -13.54
C VAL A 159 -0.54 -23.98 -13.26
N ASP A 160 0.24 -25.04 -13.39
CA ASP A 160 1.64 -25.10 -12.98
C ASP A 160 2.56 -24.14 -13.76
N GLU A 161 2.23 -23.90 -15.04
CA GLU A 161 2.98 -22.97 -15.92
C GLU A 161 3.07 -21.55 -15.35
N TRP A 162 2.04 -21.12 -14.61
CA TRP A 162 1.96 -19.79 -13.99
C TRP A 162 2.82 -19.65 -12.74
N GLY A 163 3.25 -20.77 -12.14
CA GLY A 163 4.12 -20.79 -10.97
C GLY A 163 5.61 -20.90 -11.29
N THR A 164 5.97 -21.08 -12.56
CA THR A 164 7.38 -21.22 -12.96
C THR A 164 8.16 -19.93 -12.71
N ALA A 165 9.48 -20.06 -12.50
CA ALA A 165 10.35 -18.89 -12.34
C ALA A 165 10.29 -17.95 -13.55
N GLU A 166 10.12 -18.49 -14.76
CA GLU A 166 9.96 -17.72 -16.00
C GLU A 166 8.65 -16.92 -15.99
N ALA A 167 7.51 -17.55 -15.69
CA ALA A 167 6.22 -16.86 -15.64
C ALA A 167 6.19 -15.77 -14.56
N VAL A 168 6.72 -16.05 -13.37
CA VAL A 168 6.85 -15.07 -12.29
C VAL A 168 7.78 -13.91 -12.71
N GLY A 169 8.91 -14.22 -13.34
CA GLY A 169 9.84 -13.22 -13.87
C GLY A 169 9.20 -12.33 -14.93
N PHE A 170 8.42 -12.91 -15.84
CA PHE A 170 7.66 -12.15 -16.85
C PHE A 170 6.63 -11.23 -16.21
N ASN A 171 5.88 -11.70 -15.20
CA ASN A 171 4.95 -10.88 -14.43
C ASN A 171 5.65 -9.69 -13.77
N ILE A 172 6.80 -9.91 -13.14
CA ILE A 172 7.55 -8.84 -12.47
C ILE A 172 8.06 -7.84 -13.50
N GLN A 173 8.63 -8.29 -14.62
CA GLN A 173 9.15 -7.42 -15.66
C GLN A 173 8.04 -6.55 -16.29
N GLU A 174 6.87 -7.13 -16.55
CA GLU A 174 5.69 -6.38 -17.03
C GLU A 174 5.27 -5.30 -16.04
N ASN A 175 5.23 -5.61 -14.73
CA ASN A 175 4.95 -4.61 -13.69
C ASN A 175 6.03 -3.51 -13.64
N VAL A 176 7.30 -3.85 -13.82
CA VAL A 176 8.41 -2.89 -13.87
C VAL A 176 8.24 -1.97 -15.07
N ASP A 177 7.97 -2.51 -16.25
CA ASP A 177 7.80 -1.75 -17.48
C ASP A 177 6.60 -0.81 -17.41
N GLN A 178 5.47 -1.30 -16.87
CA GLN A 178 4.27 -0.50 -16.63
C GLN A 178 4.46 0.58 -15.54
N SER A 179 5.48 0.46 -14.68
CA SER A 179 5.78 1.45 -13.64
C SER A 179 6.71 2.57 -14.12
N LYS A 180 7.41 2.39 -15.24
CA LYS A 180 8.37 3.38 -15.80
C LYS A 180 7.76 4.78 -16.03
N PRO A 181 6.51 4.94 -16.50
CA PRO A 181 5.90 6.26 -16.66
C PRO A 181 5.76 7.08 -15.36
N TYR A 182 5.82 6.42 -14.20
CA TYR A 182 5.65 7.06 -12.88
C TYR A 182 6.98 7.34 -12.16
N LEU A 183 8.11 7.07 -12.82
CA LEU A 183 9.44 7.45 -12.34
C LEU A 183 9.53 8.96 -12.18
N ASN A 184 10.20 9.40 -11.10
CA ASN A 184 10.35 10.83 -10.76
C ASN A 184 9.02 11.57 -10.53
N LYS A 185 7.89 10.84 -10.44
CA LYS A 185 6.59 11.40 -10.04
C LYS A 185 6.17 10.82 -8.71
N PHE A 186 6.04 9.50 -8.66
CA PHE A 186 5.67 8.76 -7.46
C PHE A 186 6.77 7.77 -7.04
N ILE A 187 7.39 7.12 -8.03
CA ILE A 187 8.38 6.06 -7.82
C ILE A 187 9.78 6.65 -8.00
N ALA A 188 10.64 6.47 -6.99
CA ALA A 188 12.04 6.83 -7.10
C ALA A 188 12.78 5.84 -8.03
N PRO A 189 13.65 6.30 -8.95
CA PRO A 189 14.40 5.40 -9.84
C PRO A 189 15.14 4.27 -9.13
N ILE A 190 15.80 4.57 -8.00
CA ILE A 190 16.47 3.55 -7.18
C ILE A 190 15.51 2.46 -6.66
N GLN A 191 14.25 2.78 -6.31
CA GLN A 191 13.29 1.78 -5.82
C GLN A 191 12.94 0.79 -6.94
N LEU A 192 12.68 1.29 -8.15
CA LEU A 192 12.33 0.42 -9.28
C LEU A 192 13.51 -0.44 -9.74
N ASP A 193 14.73 0.12 -9.73
CA ASP A 193 15.96 -0.60 -10.03
C ASP A 193 16.23 -1.72 -9.00
N LEU A 194 16.02 -1.45 -7.71
CA LEU A 194 16.14 -2.45 -6.65
C LEU A 194 15.10 -3.57 -6.81
N ILE A 195 13.85 -3.23 -7.11
CA ILE A 195 12.79 -4.23 -7.38
C ILE A 195 13.17 -5.13 -8.55
N ASP A 196 13.62 -4.54 -9.67
CA ASP A 196 14.00 -5.29 -10.86
C ASP A 196 15.20 -6.22 -10.59
N LYS A 197 16.28 -5.68 -10.02
CA LYS A 197 17.51 -6.45 -9.77
C LYS A 197 17.33 -7.55 -8.73
N ALA A 198 16.76 -7.21 -7.57
CA ALA A 198 16.58 -8.17 -6.49
C ALA A 198 15.63 -9.31 -6.90
N SER A 199 14.60 -8.99 -7.70
CA SER A 199 13.69 -10.02 -8.20
C SER A 199 14.36 -10.98 -9.18
N LYS A 200 15.16 -10.45 -10.12
CA LYS A 200 15.94 -11.26 -11.06
C LYS A 200 16.96 -12.14 -10.35
N GLU A 201 17.66 -11.59 -9.36
CA GLU A 201 18.62 -12.33 -8.54
C GLU A 201 17.95 -13.43 -7.71
N PHE A 202 16.81 -13.15 -7.09
CA PHE A 202 16.04 -14.16 -6.36
C PHE A 202 15.60 -15.30 -7.27
N LEU A 203 14.94 -15.01 -8.39
CA LEU A 203 14.45 -16.04 -9.32
C LEU A 203 15.59 -16.88 -9.92
N THR A 204 16.75 -16.27 -10.17
CA THR A 204 17.93 -17.00 -10.66
C THR A 204 18.54 -17.87 -9.56
N SER A 205 18.77 -17.32 -8.38
CA SER A 205 19.39 -18.05 -7.26
C SER A 205 18.47 -19.10 -6.64
N GLN A 206 17.16 -18.97 -6.79
CA GLN A 206 16.12 -19.86 -6.26
C GLN A 206 15.43 -20.69 -7.34
N ALA A 207 16.02 -20.82 -8.53
CA ALA A 207 15.42 -21.58 -9.63
C ALA A 207 15.08 -23.03 -9.24
N GLU A 208 15.96 -23.72 -8.50
CA GLU A 208 15.69 -25.09 -8.01
C GLU A 208 14.54 -25.13 -7.01
N LEU A 209 14.46 -24.15 -6.11
CA LEU A 209 13.34 -24.04 -5.18
C LEU A 209 12.04 -23.84 -5.95
N MET A 210 11.99 -22.89 -6.88
CA MET A 210 10.83 -22.62 -7.72
C MET A 210 10.38 -23.86 -8.50
N GLN A 211 11.31 -24.61 -9.09
CA GLN A 211 10.99 -25.86 -9.78
C GLN A 211 10.44 -26.92 -8.82
N ASN A 212 11.04 -27.07 -7.63
CA ASN A 212 10.52 -27.99 -6.60
C ASN A 212 9.10 -27.63 -6.18
N ARG A 213 8.73 -26.33 -6.13
CA ARG A 213 7.34 -25.91 -5.87
C ARG A 213 6.38 -26.43 -6.94
N VAL A 214 6.77 -26.37 -8.21
CA VAL A 214 6.01 -26.97 -9.33
C VAL A 214 5.90 -28.48 -9.13
N ASP A 215 7.03 -29.17 -9.00
CA ASP A 215 7.09 -30.64 -8.95
C ASP A 215 6.35 -31.25 -7.75
N THR A 216 6.21 -30.49 -6.65
CA THR A 216 5.51 -30.92 -5.43
C THR A 216 4.06 -30.42 -5.33
N GLY A 217 3.51 -29.88 -6.43
CA GLY A 217 2.11 -29.45 -6.51
C GLY A 217 1.79 -28.28 -5.58
N LYS A 218 2.73 -27.34 -5.42
CA LYS A 218 2.53 -26.12 -4.63
C LYS A 218 1.95 -24.97 -5.45
N ILE A 219 1.94 -25.11 -6.77
CA ILE A 219 1.25 -24.18 -7.66
C ILE A 219 -0.23 -24.57 -7.71
N ARG A 220 -1.10 -23.62 -7.40
CA ARG A 220 -2.53 -23.85 -7.23
C ARG A 220 -3.33 -22.84 -8.02
N ASP A 221 -4.50 -23.25 -8.51
CA ASP A 221 -5.56 -22.31 -8.88
C ASP A 221 -6.11 -21.68 -7.58
N GLY A 222 -5.38 -20.67 -7.11
CA GLY A 222 -5.61 -20.00 -5.83
C GLY A 222 -6.69 -18.93 -5.90
N HIS A 223 -6.55 -17.93 -5.03
CA HIS A 223 -7.40 -16.75 -4.99
C HIS A 223 -6.92 -15.67 -5.97
N GLY A 224 -5.61 -15.44 -6.05
CA GLY A 224 -5.00 -14.44 -6.93
C GLY A 224 -5.01 -13.01 -6.38
N ASP A 225 -5.96 -12.69 -5.50
CA ASP A 225 -6.15 -11.36 -4.88
C ASP A 225 -6.51 -11.43 -3.38
N LEU A 226 -5.86 -12.31 -2.62
CA LEU A 226 -6.20 -12.58 -1.21
C LEU A 226 -5.72 -11.45 -0.29
N HIS A 227 -6.57 -10.47 0.00
CA HIS A 227 -6.22 -9.34 0.87
C HIS A 227 -7.35 -8.98 1.85
N LEU A 228 -7.10 -8.05 2.79
CA LEU A 228 -7.94 -7.84 3.98
C LEU A 228 -9.40 -7.45 3.66
N LYS A 229 -9.64 -6.75 2.54
CA LYS A 229 -10.99 -6.33 2.16
C LYS A 229 -11.85 -7.48 1.64
N HIS A 230 -11.23 -8.58 1.24
CA HIS A 230 -11.89 -9.72 0.64
C HIS A 230 -12.24 -10.82 1.65
N ILE A 231 -11.92 -10.63 2.93
CA ILE A 231 -12.17 -11.58 4.01
C ILE A 231 -13.22 -10.98 4.95
N ILE A 232 -14.39 -11.62 5.02
CA ILE A 232 -15.51 -11.20 5.87
C ILE A 232 -15.73 -12.21 6.98
N ILE A 233 -15.81 -11.72 8.22
CA ILE A 233 -16.02 -12.51 9.43
C ILE A 233 -17.49 -12.39 9.87
N GLU A 234 -18.30 -13.41 9.64
CA GLU A 234 -19.72 -13.42 10.04
C GLU A 234 -19.95 -14.11 11.40
N GLY A 235 -18.94 -14.78 11.94
CA GLY A 235 -19.07 -15.52 13.19
C GLY A 235 -17.77 -16.08 13.73
N PRO A 236 -17.85 -16.81 14.86
CA PRO A 236 -16.67 -17.31 15.57
C PRO A 236 -16.06 -18.58 14.94
N ARG A 237 -16.69 -19.17 13.93
CA ARG A 237 -16.22 -20.43 13.31
C ARG A 237 -15.61 -20.18 11.93
N PRO A 238 -14.57 -20.95 11.50
CA PRO A 238 -13.92 -20.75 10.19
C PRO A 238 -14.87 -20.86 9.00
N GLU A 239 -15.90 -21.72 9.06
CA GLU A 239 -16.91 -21.86 8.00
C GLU A 239 -17.86 -20.67 7.88
N GLN A 240 -17.86 -19.78 8.88
CA GLN A 240 -18.60 -18.52 8.89
C GLN A 240 -17.71 -17.35 8.41
N MET A 241 -16.62 -17.66 7.70
CA MET A 241 -15.81 -16.69 6.97
C MET A 241 -16.11 -16.79 5.49
N GLN A 242 -16.33 -15.65 4.86
CA GLN A 242 -16.52 -15.52 3.42
C GLN A 242 -15.27 -14.88 2.84
N ILE A 243 -14.61 -15.59 1.92
CA ILE A 243 -13.51 -15.01 1.14
C ILE A 243 -14.01 -14.86 -0.30
N ILE A 244 -14.12 -13.62 -0.76
CA ILE A 244 -14.77 -13.22 -2.03
C ILE A 244 -13.76 -12.53 -2.96
N ASP A 245 -14.19 -12.18 -4.17
CA ASP A 245 -13.39 -11.44 -5.16
C ASP A 245 -12.05 -12.10 -5.53
N GLY A 246 -12.04 -13.44 -5.62
CA GLY A 246 -10.97 -14.18 -6.29
C GLY A 246 -10.97 -13.92 -7.80
N VAL A 247 -9.78 -13.83 -8.40
CA VAL A 247 -9.59 -13.36 -9.79
C VAL A 247 -10.23 -14.30 -10.81
N GLU A 248 -11.36 -13.90 -11.38
CA GLU A 248 -12.15 -14.74 -12.29
C GLU A 248 -11.69 -14.70 -13.75
N PHE A 249 -10.98 -13.64 -14.13
CA PHE A 249 -10.79 -13.27 -15.53
C PHE A 249 -9.43 -13.67 -16.12
N ASN A 250 -8.44 -13.99 -15.29
CA ASN A 250 -7.08 -14.23 -15.76
C ASN A 250 -6.36 -15.31 -14.93
N PRO A 251 -6.25 -16.54 -15.46
CA PRO A 251 -5.50 -17.63 -14.81
C PRO A 251 -4.05 -17.27 -14.48
N ARG A 252 -3.38 -16.43 -15.28
CA ARG A 252 -1.99 -15.97 -15.02
C ARG A 252 -1.85 -15.19 -13.71
N ILE A 253 -2.92 -14.54 -13.27
CA ILE A 253 -2.96 -13.76 -12.02
C ILE A 253 -3.51 -14.63 -10.86
N ARG A 254 -4.46 -15.52 -11.16
CA ARG A 254 -5.10 -16.41 -10.17
C ARG A 254 -4.22 -17.60 -9.76
N CYS A 255 -3.59 -18.24 -10.74
CA CYS A 255 -2.78 -19.43 -10.56
C CYS A 255 -1.35 -19.05 -10.16
N GLY A 256 -0.80 -19.72 -9.17
CA GLY A 256 0.57 -19.48 -8.72
C GLY A 256 0.89 -20.26 -7.44
N ASP A 257 2.08 -20.03 -6.89
CA ASP A 257 2.45 -20.64 -5.61
C ASP A 257 1.49 -20.20 -4.51
N ILE A 258 1.14 -21.10 -3.59
CA ILE A 258 0.39 -20.77 -2.36
C ILE A 258 1.01 -19.57 -1.63
N ALA A 259 2.35 -19.46 -1.63
CA ALA A 259 3.09 -18.34 -1.06
C ALA A 259 2.67 -16.98 -1.63
N MET A 260 2.18 -16.92 -2.87
CA MET A 260 1.75 -15.69 -3.53
C MET A 260 0.43 -15.14 -2.97
N ASP A 261 -0.51 -16.02 -2.60
CA ASP A 261 -1.74 -15.63 -1.89
C ASP A 261 -1.44 -15.25 -0.43
N VAL A 262 -0.62 -16.08 0.26
CA VAL A 262 -0.20 -15.82 1.65
C VAL A 262 0.54 -14.48 1.77
N ALA A 263 1.43 -14.19 0.83
CA ALA A 263 2.17 -12.94 0.78
C ALA A 263 1.26 -11.73 0.59
N PHE A 264 0.17 -11.86 -0.17
CA PHE A 264 -0.72 -10.73 -0.39
C PHE A 264 -1.40 -10.31 0.92
N LEU A 265 -1.99 -11.27 1.65
CA LEU A 265 -2.63 -10.96 2.94
C LEU A 265 -1.61 -10.47 3.98
N ALA A 266 -0.43 -11.10 4.05
CA ALA A 266 0.63 -10.69 4.97
C ALA A 266 1.17 -9.29 4.65
N MET A 267 1.32 -8.94 3.37
CA MET A 267 1.73 -7.60 2.93
C MET A 267 0.68 -6.56 3.29
N ASP A 268 -0.61 -6.87 3.14
CA ASP A 268 -1.71 -5.96 3.49
C ASP A 268 -1.77 -5.72 5.02
N LEU A 269 -1.50 -6.74 5.85
CA LEU A 269 -1.34 -6.58 7.30
C LEU A 269 -0.18 -5.65 7.67
N ASP A 270 0.98 -5.80 7.02
CA ASP A 270 2.12 -4.89 7.22
C ASP A 270 1.78 -3.47 6.77
N PHE A 271 1.06 -3.32 5.66
CA PHE A 271 0.59 -2.03 5.19
C PHE A 271 -0.32 -1.36 6.23
N GLN A 272 -1.16 -2.13 6.93
CA GLN A 272 -1.96 -1.68 8.07
C GLN A 272 -1.20 -1.56 9.40
N ARG A 273 0.15 -1.65 9.38
CA ARG A 273 1.03 -1.56 10.55
C ARG A 273 0.77 -2.65 11.59
N ARG A 274 0.43 -3.86 11.14
CA ARG A 274 0.25 -5.05 11.99
C ARG A 274 1.22 -6.19 11.61
N PRO A 275 2.55 -5.96 11.68
CA PRO A 275 3.54 -7.01 11.41
C PRO A 275 3.47 -8.16 12.44
N ASP A 276 2.93 -7.91 13.63
CA ASP A 276 2.60 -8.95 14.61
C ASP A 276 1.63 -9.98 14.03
N LEU A 277 0.52 -9.51 13.43
CA LEU A 277 -0.46 -10.39 12.81
C LEU A 277 0.04 -11.02 11.52
N ALA A 278 0.82 -10.29 10.72
CA ALA A 278 1.42 -10.83 9.49
C ALA A 278 2.36 -12.00 9.81
N ASN A 279 3.27 -11.82 10.79
CA ASN A 279 4.21 -12.85 11.22
C ASN A 279 3.49 -14.05 11.83
N HIS A 280 2.47 -13.82 12.67
CA HIS A 280 1.64 -14.88 13.22
C HIS A 280 0.94 -15.68 12.11
N PHE A 281 0.31 -14.98 11.15
CA PHE A 281 -0.37 -15.61 10.02
C PHE A 281 0.57 -16.51 9.23
N ILE A 282 1.75 -16.01 8.85
CA ILE A 282 2.76 -16.78 8.11
C ILE A 282 3.21 -18.00 8.93
N ALA A 283 3.59 -17.80 10.19
CA ALA A 283 4.09 -18.87 11.06
C ALA A 283 3.06 -20.01 11.22
N ARG A 284 1.81 -19.66 11.48
CA ARG A 284 0.73 -20.65 11.66
C ARG A 284 0.42 -21.40 10.36
N LEU A 285 0.44 -20.73 9.21
CA LEU A 285 0.21 -21.38 7.91
C LEU A 285 1.37 -22.32 7.55
N THR A 286 2.62 -21.90 7.78
CA THR A 286 3.83 -22.72 7.64
C THR A 286 3.75 -23.98 8.48
N GLU A 287 3.41 -23.86 9.77
CA GLU A 287 3.26 -25.00 10.69
C GLU A 287 2.17 -25.96 10.21
N ARG A 288 0.98 -25.44 9.89
CA ARG A 288 -0.19 -26.24 9.51
C ARG A 288 -0.04 -26.95 8.17
N MET A 289 0.68 -26.36 7.22
CA MET A 289 0.96 -26.98 5.92
C MET A 289 2.24 -27.84 5.92
N GLY A 290 3.06 -27.77 6.98
CA GLY A 290 4.37 -28.43 7.03
C GLY A 290 5.34 -27.91 5.96
N ASP A 291 5.20 -26.64 5.56
CA ASP A 291 5.89 -26.06 4.41
C ASP A 291 7.03 -25.13 4.85
N LYS A 292 8.24 -25.68 4.97
CA LYS A 292 9.41 -24.98 5.50
C LYS A 292 9.93 -23.87 4.58
N ASP A 293 9.64 -23.95 3.29
CA ASP A 293 10.08 -22.96 2.30
C ASP A 293 9.12 -21.77 2.20
N LEU A 294 7.89 -21.92 2.71
CA LEU A 294 6.85 -20.91 2.64
C LEU A 294 7.27 -19.53 3.16
N PRO A 295 7.89 -19.35 4.35
CA PRO A 295 8.24 -18.02 4.84
C PRO A 295 9.18 -17.27 3.90
N ARG A 296 10.13 -17.99 3.29
CA ARG A 296 11.11 -17.44 2.37
C ARG A 296 10.48 -16.96 1.06
N LEU A 297 9.61 -17.79 0.48
CA LEU A 297 8.86 -17.41 -0.72
C LEU A 297 7.87 -16.29 -0.44
N VAL A 298 7.22 -16.31 0.73
CA VAL A 298 6.32 -15.24 1.16
C VAL A 298 7.07 -13.91 1.24
N GLN A 299 8.27 -13.87 1.81
CA GLN A 299 9.07 -12.64 1.86
C GLN A 299 9.33 -12.06 0.46
N PHE A 300 9.71 -12.90 -0.50
CA PHE A 300 9.88 -12.50 -1.89
C PHE A 300 8.57 -12.00 -2.52
N TYR A 301 7.48 -12.76 -2.39
CA TYR A 301 6.20 -12.39 -2.98
C TYR A 301 5.56 -11.16 -2.30
N LYS A 302 5.90 -10.83 -1.05
CA LYS A 302 5.43 -9.59 -0.41
C LYS A 302 5.98 -8.36 -1.13
N ALA A 303 7.23 -8.38 -1.58
CA ALA A 303 7.81 -7.33 -2.42
C ALA A 303 7.07 -7.20 -3.75
N TYR A 304 6.83 -8.34 -4.42
CA TYR A 304 6.06 -8.39 -5.66
C TYR A 304 4.64 -7.82 -5.49
N ARG A 305 3.89 -8.27 -4.47
CA ARG A 305 2.51 -7.82 -4.23
C ARG A 305 2.44 -6.36 -3.84
N ALA A 306 3.38 -5.86 -3.03
CA ALA A 306 3.48 -4.44 -2.72
C ALA A 306 3.74 -3.60 -3.98
N HIS A 307 4.63 -4.05 -4.88
CA HIS A 307 4.86 -3.38 -6.16
C HIS A 307 3.61 -3.39 -7.05
N VAL A 308 2.89 -4.51 -7.14
CA VAL A 308 1.61 -4.59 -7.86
C VAL A 308 0.60 -3.57 -7.32
N ARG A 309 0.44 -3.46 -5.99
CA ARG A 309 -0.45 -2.46 -5.38
C ARG A 309 -0.02 -1.02 -5.67
N ALA A 310 1.28 -0.72 -5.60
CA ALA A 310 1.81 0.59 -5.97
C ALA A 310 1.48 0.93 -7.43
N LYS A 311 1.72 0.00 -8.37
CA LYS A 311 1.42 0.16 -9.79
C LYS A 311 -0.07 0.39 -10.05
N VAL A 312 -0.94 -0.41 -9.43
CA VAL A 312 -2.41 -0.24 -9.58
C VAL A 312 -2.85 1.12 -9.07
N ALA A 313 -2.33 1.57 -7.92
CA ALA A 313 -2.61 2.90 -7.40
C ALA A 313 -2.08 4.02 -8.33
N CYS A 314 -0.96 3.82 -9.02
CA CYS A 314 -0.50 4.74 -10.06
C CYS A 314 -1.51 4.86 -11.21
N PHE A 315 -2.04 3.75 -11.75
CA PHE A 315 -3.06 3.78 -12.79
C PHE A 315 -4.33 4.52 -12.34
N MET A 316 -4.77 4.25 -11.11
CA MET A 316 -5.93 4.91 -10.53
C MET A 316 -5.72 6.43 -10.41
N SER A 317 -4.49 6.88 -10.15
CA SER A 317 -4.17 8.31 -10.01
C SER A 317 -4.32 9.11 -11.30
N GLU A 318 -4.34 8.46 -12.48
CA GLU A 318 -4.47 9.16 -13.76
C GLU A 318 -5.85 9.77 -13.98
N ASN A 319 -6.87 9.24 -13.29
CA ASN A 319 -8.25 9.71 -13.39
C ASN A 319 -8.63 10.72 -12.28
N ILE A 320 -7.67 11.15 -11.47
CA ILE A 320 -7.91 12.04 -10.33
C ILE A 320 -7.12 13.34 -10.54
N ALA A 321 -7.82 14.47 -10.50
CA ALA A 321 -7.18 15.77 -10.64
C ALA A 321 -6.25 16.06 -9.44
N PRO A 322 -5.05 16.62 -9.65
CA PRO A 322 -4.05 16.83 -8.59
C PRO A 322 -4.52 17.67 -7.39
N GLU A 323 -5.52 18.52 -7.59
CA GLU A 323 -6.09 19.43 -6.60
C GLU A 323 -7.11 18.75 -5.66
N MET A 324 -7.52 17.52 -5.98
CA MET A 324 -8.52 16.77 -5.22
C MET A 324 -7.89 16.09 -3.98
N GLU A 325 -8.62 16.02 -2.87
CA GLU A 325 -8.18 15.33 -1.65
C GLU A 325 -7.87 13.84 -1.92
N GLU A 326 -8.64 13.22 -2.83
CA GLU A 326 -8.42 11.85 -3.28
C GLU A 326 -7.04 11.66 -3.92
N PHE A 327 -6.49 12.68 -4.57
CA PHE A 327 -5.15 12.62 -5.15
C PHE A 327 -4.07 12.55 -4.07
N VAL A 328 -4.24 13.28 -2.96
CA VAL A 328 -3.32 13.24 -1.82
C VAL A 328 -3.34 11.84 -1.18
N ALA A 329 -4.54 11.28 -0.99
CA ALA A 329 -4.71 9.94 -0.45
C ALA A 329 -4.04 8.88 -1.33
N ILE A 330 -4.29 8.90 -2.65
CA ILE A 330 -3.74 7.91 -3.55
C ILE A 330 -2.21 8.06 -3.72
N ARG A 331 -1.69 9.29 -3.74
CA ARG A 331 -0.25 9.54 -3.74
C ARG A 331 0.41 8.93 -2.50
N SER A 332 -0.19 9.11 -1.33
CA SER A 332 0.27 8.53 -0.07
C SER A 332 0.24 6.99 -0.11
N GLU A 333 -0.82 6.41 -0.68
CA GLU A 333 -0.95 4.97 -0.88
C GLU A 333 0.15 4.42 -1.81
N ILE A 334 0.40 5.04 -2.97
CA ILE A 334 1.47 4.66 -3.89
C ILE A 334 2.83 4.67 -3.18
N GLN A 335 3.16 5.78 -2.49
CA GLN A 335 4.42 5.93 -1.78
C GLN A 335 4.58 4.86 -0.70
N ARG A 336 3.54 4.58 0.09
CA ARG A 336 3.59 3.55 1.14
C ARG A 336 3.83 2.16 0.58
N TYR A 337 3.18 1.78 -0.52
CA TYR A 337 3.38 0.46 -1.12
C TYR A 337 4.76 0.32 -1.75
N ILE A 338 5.27 1.34 -2.44
CA ILE A 338 6.62 1.25 -3.05
C ILE A 338 7.73 1.27 -1.99
N ASP A 339 7.55 2.04 -0.91
CA ASP A 339 8.45 2.00 0.25
C ASP A 339 8.43 0.61 0.89
N LEU A 340 7.25 0.00 1.06
CA LEU A 340 7.08 -1.33 1.63
C LEU A 340 7.70 -2.41 0.73
N ALA A 341 7.51 -2.33 -0.59
CA ALA A 341 8.18 -3.21 -1.55
C ALA A 341 9.70 -3.13 -1.42
N THR A 342 10.24 -1.92 -1.28
CA THR A 342 11.68 -1.68 -1.10
C THR A 342 12.17 -2.25 0.24
N ALA A 343 11.41 -2.04 1.33
CA ALA A 343 11.74 -2.53 2.67
C ALA A 343 11.85 -4.05 2.74
N TYR A 344 11.06 -4.79 1.95
CA TYR A 344 11.18 -6.25 1.89
C TYR A 344 12.42 -6.75 1.16
N LEU A 345 12.98 -5.94 0.25
CA LEU A 345 14.08 -6.34 -0.62
C LEU A 345 15.45 -5.97 -0.07
N VAL A 346 15.55 -4.83 0.62
CA VAL A 346 16.84 -4.31 1.08
C VAL A 346 16.83 -3.91 2.54
N LYS A 347 18.01 -3.88 3.13
CA LYS A 347 18.29 -3.31 4.45
C LYS A 347 19.64 -2.59 4.42
N PRO A 348 19.90 -1.67 5.35
CA PRO A 348 21.26 -1.19 5.58
C PRO A 348 22.22 -2.35 5.91
N GLU A 349 23.46 -2.29 5.39
CA GLU A 349 24.50 -3.29 5.65
C GLU A 349 24.83 -3.40 7.15
N ARG A 350 24.83 -2.26 7.82
CA ARG A 350 24.95 -2.11 9.28
C ARG A 350 23.96 -1.04 9.77
N PRO A 351 23.69 -0.95 11.08
CA PRO A 351 22.78 0.06 11.63
C PRO A 351 23.13 1.44 11.07
N THR A 352 22.15 2.14 10.52
CA THR A 352 22.38 3.44 9.87
C THR A 352 21.53 4.50 10.56
N VAL A 353 22.18 5.59 10.95
CA VAL A 353 21.54 6.77 11.51
C VAL A 353 21.50 7.84 10.44
N VAL A 354 20.28 8.25 10.05
CA VAL A 354 20.07 9.32 9.08
C VAL A 354 19.55 10.55 9.80
N ILE A 355 20.36 11.61 9.82
CA ILE A 355 19.93 12.93 10.27
C ILE A 355 19.29 13.63 9.07
N VAL A 356 18.01 13.99 9.18
CA VAL A 356 17.31 14.79 8.17
C VAL A 356 17.13 16.19 8.74
N GLY A 357 17.83 17.16 8.15
CA GLY A 357 17.83 18.58 8.56
C GLY A 357 17.45 19.51 7.42
N GLY A 358 17.32 20.79 7.71
CA GLY A 358 16.85 21.81 6.76
C GLY A 358 16.03 22.92 7.42
N LEU A 359 15.94 24.06 6.75
CA LEU A 359 15.07 25.17 7.16
C LEU A 359 13.60 24.70 7.27
N SER A 360 12.80 25.40 8.06
CA SER A 360 11.38 25.07 8.21
C SER A 360 10.66 25.15 6.86
N GLY A 361 9.72 24.24 6.59
CA GLY A 361 9.01 24.21 5.30
C GLY A 361 9.71 23.49 4.14
N THR A 362 11.01 23.12 4.25
CA THR A 362 11.76 22.45 3.16
C THR A 362 11.45 20.96 2.97
N GLY A 363 10.38 20.41 3.54
CA GLY A 363 9.97 19.01 3.27
C GLY A 363 10.67 17.91 4.08
N LYS A 364 11.50 18.26 5.08
CA LYS A 364 12.21 17.31 5.97
C LYS A 364 11.37 16.14 6.46
N SER A 365 10.23 16.41 7.08
CA SER A 365 9.42 15.36 7.71
C SER A 365 8.74 14.44 6.69
N VAL A 366 8.54 14.89 5.45
CA VAL A 366 8.09 14.01 4.36
C VAL A 366 9.22 13.03 4.01
N LEU A 367 10.44 13.56 3.77
CA LEU A 367 11.60 12.75 3.43
C LEU A 367 11.99 11.79 4.56
N ALA A 368 12.05 12.27 5.80
CA ALA A 368 12.39 11.49 6.99
C ALA A 368 11.43 10.32 7.21
N ARG A 369 10.11 10.55 7.09
CA ARG A 369 9.11 9.47 7.20
C ARG A 369 9.29 8.42 6.10
N ARG A 370 9.60 8.84 4.88
CA ARG A 370 9.81 7.93 3.74
C ARG A 370 11.06 7.06 3.91
N ILE A 371 12.17 7.67 4.36
CA ILE A 371 13.40 6.95 4.72
C ILE A 371 13.13 5.97 5.85
N ALA A 372 12.46 6.40 6.91
CA ALA A 372 12.17 5.56 8.06
C ALA A 372 11.33 4.32 7.68
N ARG A 373 10.28 4.48 6.87
CA ARG A 373 9.48 3.35 6.36
C ARG A 373 10.30 2.38 5.53
N THR A 374 11.12 2.90 4.61
CA THR A 374 11.90 2.08 3.67
C THR A 374 13.00 1.28 4.36
N LEU A 375 13.63 1.85 5.39
CA LEU A 375 14.70 1.19 6.14
C LEU A 375 14.21 0.38 7.34
N GLU A 376 12.89 0.37 7.59
CA GLU A 376 12.30 -0.10 8.86
C GLU A 376 12.98 0.52 10.09
N ALA A 377 13.37 1.79 9.97
CA ALA A 377 14.12 2.52 10.98
C ALA A 377 13.19 3.19 11.99
N GLU A 378 13.67 3.34 13.23
CA GLU A 378 12.98 4.11 14.25
C GLU A 378 12.97 5.60 13.86
N TRP A 379 11.79 6.22 13.84
CA TRP A 379 11.64 7.64 13.48
C TRP A 379 11.51 8.50 14.73
N LEU A 380 12.53 9.31 15.00
CA LEU A 380 12.59 10.24 16.11
C LEU A 380 12.45 11.67 15.60
N SER A 381 11.33 12.30 15.92
CA SER A 381 11.03 13.69 15.54
C SER A 381 11.21 14.61 16.74
N SER A 382 11.96 15.71 16.56
CA SER A 382 12.13 16.72 17.60
C SER A 382 10.80 17.33 18.05
N ASP A 383 9.84 17.52 17.14
CA ASP A 383 8.52 18.07 17.50
C ASP A 383 7.74 17.10 18.39
N ARG A 384 7.77 15.81 18.07
CA ARG A 384 7.11 14.78 18.91
C ARG A 384 7.78 14.64 20.27
N ILE A 385 9.12 14.63 20.31
CA ILE A 385 9.89 14.52 21.56
C ILE A 385 9.68 15.78 22.43
N ARG A 386 9.65 16.97 21.82
CA ARG A 386 9.40 18.23 22.52
C ARG A 386 8.04 18.23 23.19
N LYS A 387 6.99 17.78 22.48
CA LYS A 387 5.63 17.63 23.03
C LYS A 387 5.60 16.62 24.17
N GLU A 388 6.27 15.49 24.02
CA GLU A 388 6.39 14.46 25.06
C GLU A 388 7.03 15.02 26.35
N ILE A 389 8.17 15.71 26.24
CA ILE A 389 8.91 16.29 27.38
C ILE A 389 8.07 17.37 28.08
N THR A 390 7.30 18.13 27.31
CA THR A 390 6.48 19.24 27.82
C THR A 390 5.08 18.81 28.27
N GLY A 391 4.73 17.52 28.14
CA GLY A 391 3.44 16.96 28.58
C GLY A 391 2.26 17.27 27.65
N HIS A 392 2.53 17.66 26.41
CA HIS A 392 1.52 17.94 25.38
C HIS A 392 1.19 16.69 24.54
N ASP A 393 -0.01 16.66 23.97
CA ASP A 393 -0.38 15.60 23.03
C ASP A 393 0.45 15.70 21.75
N ALA A 394 0.88 14.56 21.18
CA ALA A 394 1.75 14.55 20.01
C ALA A 394 1.14 15.25 18.77
N HIS A 395 -0.19 15.30 18.69
CA HIS A 395 -0.94 15.92 17.60
C HIS A 395 -1.42 17.35 17.91
N GLU A 396 -1.22 17.85 19.13
CA GLU A 396 -1.56 19.22 19.51
C GLU A 396 -0.71 20.23 18.72
N ARG A 397 -1.34 21.23 18.09
CA ARG A 397 -0.61 22.33 17.42
C ARG A 397 -0.20 23.36 18.46
N LEU A 398 1.06 23.75 18.48
CA LEU A 398 1.59 24.66 19.50
C LEU A 398 1.96 26.00 18.87
N THR A 399 1.54 27.10 19.48
CA THR A 399 1.66 28.46 18.90
C THR A 399 2.83 29.26 19.50
N ASP A 400 3.69 28.63 20.28
CA ASP A 400 4.80 29.31 20.94
C ASP A 400 5.85 29.80 19.94
N LYS A 401 6.40 31.00 20.16
CA LYS A 401 7.43 31.58 19.30
C LYS A 401 8.78 30.91 19.54
N TYR A 402 9.60 30.81 18.49
CA TYR A 402 11.00 30.38 18.60
C TYR A 402 11.75 31.13 19.70
N GLY A 403 12.46 30.41 20.57
CA GLY A 403 13.17 30.98 21.73
C GLY A 403 12.31 31.27 22.96
N SER A 404 11.03 30.89 22.96
CA SER A 404 10.11 31.07 24.10
C SER A 404 9.20 29.85 24.29
N GLY A 405 8.59 29.72 25.48
CA GLY A 405 7.71 28.59 25.77
C GLY A 405 8.41 27.25 25.56
N ILE A 406 7.76 26.33 24.83
CA ILE A 406 8.34 25.02 24.46
C ILE A 406 9.62 25.11 23.60
N TYR A 407 9.88 26.26 22.97
CA TYR A 407 11.08 26.50 22.15
C TYR A 407 12.17 27.26 22.91
N SER A 408 12.12 27.31 24.23
CA SER A 408 13.20 27.90 25.02
C SER A 408 14.54 27.18 24.74
N PRO A 409 15.69 27.85 24.93
CA PRO A 409 16.99 27.22 24.79
C PRO A 409 17.15 25.95 25.64
N GLU A 410 16.60 25.96 26.85
CA GLU A 410 16.65 24.83 27.80
C GLU A 410 15.87 23.63 27.27
N ILE A 411 14.63 23.84 26.81
CA ILE A 411 13.79 22.76 26.27
C ILE A 411 14.32 22.26 24.94
N SER A 412 14.85 23.16 24.10
CA SER A 412 15.52 22.78 22.86
C SER A 412 16.73 21.89 23.14
N GLN A 413 17.55 22.26 24.12
CA GLN A 413 18.67 21.44 24.55
C GLN A 413 18.23 20.06 25.05
N GLU A 414 17.23 20.01 25.94
CA GLU A 414 16.70 18.75 26.46
C GLU A 414 16.12 17.86 25.35
N THR A 415 15.42 18.47 24.38
CA THR A 415 14.85 17.78 23.22
C THR A 415 15.94 17.14 22.36
N TYR A 416 16.97 17.89 21.98
CA TYR A 416 18.06 17.38 21.15
C TYR A 416 18.92 16.34 21.88
N ASP A 417 19.24 16.57 23.16
CA ASP A 417 20.00 15.62 23.97
C ASP A 417 19.21 14.30 24.14
N THR A 418 17.90 14.38 24.39
CA THR A 418 17.00 13.20 24.45
C THR A 418 16.94 12.47 23.12
N MET A 419 16.75 13.19 22.01
CA MET A 419 16.66 12.62 20.67
C MET A 419 17.94 11.88 20.28
N ILE A 420 19.11 12.48 20.50
CA ILE A 420 20.41 11.86 20.22
C ILE A 420 20.62 10.66 21.15
N SER A 421 20.29 10.77 22.43
CA SER A 421 20.42 9.66 23.40
C SER A 421 19.57 8.44 23.02
N ARG A 422 18.29 8.66 22.65
CA ARG A 422 17.40 7.60 22.16
C ARG A 422 17.96 6.93 20.90
N ALA A 423 18.44 7.73 19.95
CA ALA A 423 19.03 7.22 18.72
C ALA A 423 20.30 6.39 18.97
N VAL A 424 21.18 6.84 19.88
CA VAL A 424 22.36 6.06 20.30
C VAL A 424 21.95 4.73 20.93
N SER A 425 20.92 4.73 21.79
CA SER A 425 20.42 3.51 22.42
C SER A 425 19.88 2.51 21.40
N ALA A 426 19.09 2.98 20.43
CA ALA A 426 18.52 2.14 19.37
C ALA A 426 19.60 1.61 18.41
N ALA A 427 20.49 2.48 17.95
CA ALA A 427 21.61 2.10 17.08
C ALA A 427 22.55 1.08 17.74
N SER A 428 22.84 1.24 19.03
CA SER A 428 23.66 0.29 19.80
C SER A 428 23.01 -1.09 19.95
N LYS A 429 21.68 -1.20 19.76
CA LYS A 429 20.92 -2.47 19.75
C LYS A 429 20.80 -3.07 18.35
N GLY A 430 21.39 -2.44 17.33
CA GLY A 430 21.36 -2.91 15.95
C GLY A 430 20.24 -2.30 15.10
N SER A 431 19.49 -1.31 15.61
CA SER A 431 18.39 -0.69 14.87
C SER A 431 18.85 0.56 14.11
N SER A 432 18.42 0.71 12.86
CA SER A 432 18.59 1.97 12.12
C SER A 432 17.64 3.04 12.66
N VAL A 433 18.04 4.31 12.58
CA VAL A 433 17.30 5.43 13.16
C VAL A 433 17.27 6.62 12.21
N VAL A 434 16.14 7.31 12.13
CA VAL A 434 16.00 8.59 11.42
C VAL A 434 15.72 9.69 12.43
N LEU A 435 16.62 10.69 12.49
CA LEU A 435 16.47 11.89 13.30
C LEU A 435 15.87 13.02 12.45
N ASP A 436 14.67 13.47 12.77
CA ASP A 436 13.93 14.51 12.06
C ASP A 436 13.83 15.80 12.90
N ALA A 437 14.68 16.77 12.59
CA ALA A 437 14.69 18.08 13.22
C ALA A 437 15.30 19.12 12.28
N THR A 438 15.25 20.41 12.61
CA THR A 438 15.87 21.42 11.72
C THR A 438 17.39 21.28 11.67
N PHE A 439 18.04 20.97 12.80
CA PHE A 439 19.49 20.78 12.93
C PHE A 439 20.30 21.99 12.41
N LEU A 440 19.78 23.21 12.54
CA LEU A 440 20.39 24.44 11.99
C LEU A 440 21.71 24.80 12.68
N ASP A 441 21.76 24.71 14.01
CA ASP A 441 22.98 24.98 14.76
C ASP A 441 24.03 23.87 14.52
N LYS A 442 25.22 24.31 14.13
CA LYS A 442 26.38 23.43 13.91
C LYS A 442 26.73 22.58 15.15
N GLU A 443 26.42 23.08 16.34
CA GLU A 443 26.62 22.38 17.59
C GLU A 443 25.85 21.06 17.65
N TRP A 444 24.57 21.03 17.27
CA TRP A 444 23.76 19.81 17.29
C TRP A 444 24.27 18.75 16.33
N ARG A 445 24.68 19.16 15.12
CA ARG A 445 25.29 18.25 14.13
C ARG A 445 26.64 17.71 14.64
N THR A 446 27.42 18.54 15.32
CA THR A 446 28.70 18.16 15.94
C THR A 446 28.49 17.16 17.08
N ARG A 447 27.53 17.43 17.99
CA ARG A 447 27.17 16.54 19.09
C ARG A 447 26.67 15.20 18.58
N ALA A 448 25.78 15.19 17.58
CA ALA A 448 25.30 13.95 16.97
C ALA A 448 26.46 13.13 16.38
N ARG A 449 27.33 13.76 15.57
CA ARG A 449 28.54 13.11 15.04
C ARG A 449 29.39 12.51 16.15
N ASP A 450 29.65 13.26 17.22
CA ASP A 450 30.50 12.79 18.31
C ASP A 450 29.85 11.66 19.12
N ALA A 451 28.53 11.68 19.29
CA ALA A 451 27.78 10.62 19.96
C ALA A 451 27.83 9.28 19.21
N PHE A 452 27.83 9.30 17.87
CA PHE A 452 27.88 8.08 17.05
C PHE A 452 29.30 7.58 16.74
N LYS A 453 30.36 8.29 17.14
CA LYS A 453 31.75 7.79 16.98
C LYS A 453 32.04 6.48 17.73
N VAL A 454 31.31 6.24 18.82
CA VAL A 454 31.48 5.06 19.69
C VAL A 454 30.42 3.99 19.44
N VAL A 455 29.54 4.20 18.46
CA VAL A 455 28.50 3.26 18.06
C VAL A 455 28.92 2.65 16.72
N ASP A 456 28.80 1.33 16.56
CA ASP A 456 29.05 0.68 15.27
C ASP A 456 27.85 0.89 14.33
N ALA A 457 27.72 2.12 13.84
CA ALA A 457 26.67 2.56 12.94
C ALA A 457 27.19 3.53 11.89
N ASP A 458 26.60 3.48 10.70
CA ASP A 458 26.74 4.55 9.70
C ASP A 458 26.00 5.81 10.15
N LEU A 459 26.56 6.98 9.83
CA LEU A 459 25.94 8.27 10.09
C LEU A 459 25.92 9.12 8.83
N GLN A 460 24.71 9.44 8.35
CA GLN A 460 24.49 10.28 7.18
C GLN A 460 23.65 11.50 7.54
N PHE A 461 24.11 12.69 7.16
CA PHE A 461 23.32 13.91 7.21
C PHE A 461 22.73 14.23 5.83
N VAL A 462 21.42 14.43 5.80
CA VAL A 462 20.61 14.76 4.63
C VAL A 462 19.97 16.12 4.87
N GLU A 463 20.54 17.16 4.26
CA GLU A 463 20.02 18.51 4.31
C GLU A 463 18.97 18.70 3.21
N CYS A 464 17.73 18.98 3.61
CA CYS A 464 16.63 19.33 2.72
C CYS A 464 16.70 20.81 2.36
N TRP A 465 16.92 21.09 1.10
CA TRP A 465 16.93 22.43 0.53
C TRP A 465 15.74 22.64 -0.41
N CYS A 466 15.21 23.87 -0.45
CA CYS A 466 14.12 24.26 -1.33
C CYS A 466 14.22 25.77 -1.60
N PRO A 467 13.93 26.26 -2.82
CA PRO A 467 13.90 27.68 -3.10
C PRO A 467 12.93 28.43 -2.19
N PRO A 468 13.30 29.62 -1.70
CA PRO A 468 12.49 30.39 -0.76
C PRO A 468 11.06 30.68 -1.22
N GLU A 469 10.87 30.96 -2.50
CA GLU A 469 9.56 31.19 -3.11
C GLU A 469 8.64 29.97 -2.98
N VAL A 470 9.18 28.76 -3.16
CA VAL A 470 8.44 27.51 -3.01
C VAL A 470 8.16 27.20 -1.54
N VAL A 471 9.09 27.54 -0.64
CA VAL A 471 8.86 27.39 0.80
C VAL A 471 7.72 28.30 1.28
N ALA A 472 7.66 29.54 0.79
CA ALA A 472 6.57 30.47 1.10
C ALA A 472 5.21 29.90 0.66
N GLU A 473 5.10 29.44 -0.59
CA GLU A 473 3.87 28.83 -1.12
C GLU A 473 3.44 27.60 -0.29
N ARG A 474 4.38 26.73 0.08
CA ARG A 474 4.10 25.54 0.92
C ARG A 474 3.61 25.91 2.32
N LEU A 475 4.19 26.93 2.94
CA LEU A 475 3.80 27.38 4.28
C LEU A 475 2.41 28.05 4.25
N GLU A 476 2.09 28.79 3.18
CA GLU A 476 0.75 29.36 2.98
C GLU A 476 -0.32 28.27 2.81
N GLN A 477 -0.06 27.28 1.95
CA GLN A 477 -0.98 26.14 1.73
C GLN A 477 -1.22 25.35 3.02
N ARG A 478 -0.17 25.12 3.83
CA ARG A 478 -0.31 24.47 5.14
C ARG A 478 -1.06 25.31 6.16
N ALA A 479 -0.93 26.63 6.13
CA ALA A 479 -1.65 27.50 7.05
C ALA A 479 -3.17 27.47 6.80
N SER A 480 -3.60 27.15 5.58
CA SER A 480 -5.02 26.94 5.24
C SER A 480 -5.56 25.52 5.54
N ASP A 481 -4.70 24.58 5.94
CA ASP A 481 -5.07 23.20 6.25
C ASP A 481 -5.01 22.95 7.76
N ASP A 482 -6.18 22.83 8.40
CA ASP A 482 -6.32 22.63 9.85
C ASP A 482 -5.78 21.26 10.34
N THR A 483 -5.38 20.37 9.44
CA THR A 483 -4.98 18.99 9.75
C THR A 483 -3.46 18.77 9.87
N GLU A 484 -2.62 19.68 9.36
CA GLU A 484 -1.16 19.58 9.49
C GLU A 484 -0.64 20.37 10.71
N ALA A 485 -0.44 19.68 11.83
CA ALA A 485 0.16 20.22 13.05
C ALA A 485 1.69 20.47 12.89
N SER A 486 2.06 21.55 12.19
CA SER A 486 3.43 22.07 12.13
C SER A 486 3.46 23.51 12.63
N ASP A 487 4.39 23.79 13.54
CA ASP A 487 4.54 25.10 14.19
C ASP A 487 5.35 26.10 13.30
N ALA A 488 5.79 25.66 12.12
CA ALA A 488 6.50 26.47 11.14
C ALA A 488 5.61 27.57 10.52
N SER A 489 6.07 28.82 10.58
CA SER A 489 5.46 29.98 9.93
C SER A 489 6.46 30.66 8.98
N ALA A 490 5.96 31.49 8.05
CA ALA A 490 6.82 32.26 7.14
C ALA A 490 7.84 33.14 7.89
N SER A 491 7.47 33.70 9.05
CA SER A 491 8.39 34.49 9.88
C SER A 491 9.50 33.64 10.50
N ILE A 492 9.19 32.40 10.92
CA ILE A 492 10.20 31.46 11.45
C ILE A 492 11.18 31.06 10.34
N TYR A 493 10.68 30.81 9.13
CA TYR A 493 11.55 30.50 8.00
C TYR A 493 12.52 31.64 7.68
N GLU A 494 12.02 32.87 7.63
CA GLU A 494 12.84 34.04 7.28
C GLU A 494 13.91 34.30 8.34
N GLU A 495 13.57 34.22 9.63
CA GLU A 495 14.54 34.33 10.72
C GLU A 495 15.64 33.26 10.63
N GLN A 496 15.26 32.02 10.31
CA GLN A 496 16.21 30.93 10.14
C GLN A 496 17.14 31.19 8.94
N ARG A 497 16.60 31.64 7.81
CA ARG A 497 17.37 31.94 6.60
C ARG A 497 18.35 33.10 6.82
N GLU A 498 17.91 34.17 7.49
CA GLU A 498 18.79 35.31 7.83
C GLU A 498 19.95 34.88 8.74
N ARG A 499 19.69 33.99 9.71
CA ARG A 499 20.68 33.57 10.69
C ARG A 499 21.64 32.49 10.18
N TYR A 500 21.15 31.54 9.39
CA TYR A 500 21.91 30.35 9.00
C TYR A 500 22.27 30.29 7.52
N GLY A 501 21.71 31.18 6.69
CA GLY A 501 21.86 31.16 5.23
C GLY A 501 20.99 30.10 4.56
N ASP A 502 21.17 29.96 3.24
CA ASP A 502 20.42 28.99 2.42
C ASP A 502 20.93 27.55 2.57
N GLN A 503 22.19 27.38 2.98
CA GLN A 503 22.82 26.06 3.18
C GLN A 503 23.56 26.00 4.51
N MET A 504 23.54 24.84 5.16
CA MET A 504 24.16 24.67 6.46
C MET A 504 25.67 24.56 6.39
N ALA A 505 26.34 25.12 7.39
CA ALA A 505 27.78 24.97 7.56
C ALA A 505 28.19 23.49 7.72
N GLU A 506 29.19 23.06 6.95
CA GLU A 506 29.71 21.70 7.04
C GLU A 506 30.29 21.37 8.42
N VAL A 507 30.14 20.09 8.79
CA VAL A 507 30.77 19.49 9.97
C VAL A 507 31.78 18.46 9.48
N GLN A 508 33.05 18.66 9.83
CA GLN A 508 34.11 17.73 9.47
C GLN A 508 33.81 16.32 9.98
N ASN A 509 34.06 15.31 9.14
CA ASN A 509 33.80 13.88 9.42
C ASN A 509 32.33 13.55 9.71
N LEU A 510 31.40 14.33 9.15
CA LEU A 510 29.99 13.96 9.05
C LEU A 510 29.65 13.86 7.57
N ALA A 511 29.27 12.67 7.09
CA ALA A 511 28.83 12.51 5.72
C ALA A 511 27.60 13.39 5.49
N HIS A 512 27.64 14.23 4.45
CA HIS A 512 26.65 15.28 4.22
C HIS A 512 26.26 15.31 2.75
N ILE A 513 24.95 15.29 2.49
CA ILE A 513 24.38 15.62 1.19
C ILE A 513 23.30 16.67 1.32
N VAL A 514 23.18 17.50 0.29
CA VAL A 514 22.06 18.43 0.11
C VAL A 514 21.09 17.82 -0.89
N VAL A 515 19.84 17.68 -0.49
CA VAL A 515 18.74 17.16 -1.31
C VAL A 515 17.82 18.31 -1.69
N ASP A 516 17.74 18.58 -2.99
CA ASP A 516 16.78 19.52 -3.53
C ASP A 516 15.37 18.92 -3.50
N THR A 517 14.52 19.49 -2.64
CA THR A 517 13.12 19.13 -2.41
C THR A 517 12.14 20.02 -3.17
N ASN A 518 12.62 20.91 -4.06
CA ASN A 518 11.77 21.56 -5.07
C ASN A 518 11.30 20.56 -6.14
N ARG A 519 12.13 19.54 -6.39
CA ARG A 519 11.79 18.42 -7.25
C ARG A 519 10.74 17.53 -6.58
N SER A 520 10.24 16.54 -7.33
CA SER A 520 9.27 15.59 -6.80
C SER A 520 9.79 14.87 -5.55
N ASP A 521 8.87 14.43 -4.68
CA ASP A 521 9.19 13.59 -3.53
C ASP A 521 9.99 12.33 -3.94
N ALA A 522 9.72 11.80 -5.14
CA ALA A 522 10.41 10.65 -5.70
C ALA A 522 11.88 10.93 -6.02
N GLU A 523 12.20 12.09 -6.59
CA GLU A 523 13.57 12.50 -6.89
C GLU A 523 14.36 12.84 -5.62
N ALA A 524 13.75 13.60 -4.70
CA ALA A 524 14.37 13.91 -3.42
C ALA A 524 14.69 12.63 -2.63
N PHE A 525 13.74 11.69 -2.60
CA PHE A 525 13.94 10.40 -1.96
C PHE A 525 15.01 9.54 -2.64
N ASN A 526 15.06 9.54 -3.97
CA ASN A 526 16.08 8.84 -4.75
C ASN A 526 17.49 9.29 -4.36
N ASP A 527 17.70 10.60 -4.25
CA ASP A 527 19.01 11.15 -3.93
C ASP A 527 19.42 10.86 -2.49
N ALA A 528 18.45 10.87 -1.56
CA ALA A 528 18.69 10.48 -0.17
C ALA A 528 19.02 9.00 -0.01
N LEU A 529 18.38 8.11 -0.79
CA LEU A 529 18.57 6.66 -0.66
C LEU A 529 19.87 6.18 -1.32
N LYS A 530 20.31 6.83 -2.41
CA LYS A 530 21.53 6.47 -3.17
C LYS A 530 22.82 6.53 -2.36
N VAL A 531 22.86 7.34 -1.30
CA VAL A 531 24.05 7.49 -0.47
C VAL A 531 24.11 6.50 0.70
N LEU A 532 23.06 5.69 0.88
CA LEU A 532 23.01 4.68 1.92
C LEU A 532 23.55 3.35 1.38
N ASN A 533 24.32 2.65 2.21
CA ASN A 533 24.82 1.32 1.89
C ASN A 533 23.73 0.28 2.14
N LEU A 534 22.96 -0.02 1.10
CA LEU A 534 21.86 -0.98 1.13
C LEU A 534 22.31 -2.32 0.54
N VAL A 535 21.98 -3.40 1.25
CA VAL A 535 22.23 -4.79 0.83
C VAL A 535 20.90 -5.55 0.73
N PRO A 536 20.82 -6.58 -0.14
CA PRO A 536 19.64 -7.44 -0.20
C PRO A 536 19.29 -8.08 1.14
N ARG A 537 18.00 -8.23 1.43
CA ARG A 537 17.51 -9.08 2.53
C ARG A 537 17.58 -10.55 2.08
N GLN A 538 18.21 -11.38 2.91
CA GLN A 538 18.36 -12.82 2.67
C GLN A 538 17.15 -13.61 3.12
#